data_AF-A0A2E7SQQ0-F1
#
_entry.id   AF-A0A2E7SQQ0-F1
#
_cell.length_a   1.000
_cell.length_b   1.000
_cell.length_c   1.000
_cell.angle_alpha   90.00
_cell.angle_beta   90.00
_cell.angle_gamma   90.00
#
_symmetry.space_group_name_H-M   'P 1'
#
loop_
_entity.id
_entity.type
_entity.pdbx_description
1 polymer ?
#
loop_
_entity_poly.entity_id
_entity_poly.type
_entity_poly.pdbx_seq_one_letter_code
_entity_poly.pdbx_strand_id
1 'polypeptide(L)' 'MSLKAFHLVFIILSILFSLVFGIWAVLNYGSSEKTAELVLGIISLVGTVVMSIYLFFFLKKFKHVSYL' A
#
# COMPACT_ATOMS: atom_id res chain seq x y z
N MET A 1 15.01 9.78 -16.94
CA MET A 1 13.76 9.01 -16.66
C MET A 1 12.85 9.91 -15.83
N SER A 2 11.55 9.97 -16.13
CA SER A 2 10.60 10.81 -15.39
C SER A 2 10.57 10.39 -13.92
N LEU A 3 11.10 11.22 -13.03
CA LEU A 3 11.08 11.01 -11.55
C LEU A 3 9.68 10.65 -11.04
N LYS A 4 8.65 11.13 -11.75
CA LYS A 4 7.22 10.91 -11.51
C LYS A 4 6.80 9.47 -11.79
N ALA A 5 7.32 8.86 -12.87
CA ALA A 5 7.02 7.48 -13.24
C ALA A 5 7.63 6.49 -12.24
N PHE A 6 8.88 6.75 -11.81
CA PHE A 6 9.52 5.95 -10.76
C PHE A 6 8.75 6.03 -9.43
N HIS A 7 8.34 7.23 -9.03
CA HIS A 7 7.57 7.42 -7.81
C HIS A 7 6.22 6.70 -7.83
N LEU A 8 5.52 6.70 -8.98
CA LEU A 8 4.27 5.94 -9.15
C LEU A 8 4.49 4.44 -8.95
N VAL A 9 5.51 3.86 -9.61
CA VAL A 9 5.83 2.43 -9.51
C VAL A 9 6.19 2.07 -8.07
N PHE A 10 6.94 2.93 -7.37
CA PHE A 10 7.29 2.74 -5.97
C PHE A 10 6.06 2.69 -5.04
N ILE A 11 5.08 3.57 -5.24
CA ILE A 11 3.83 3.57 -4.47
C ILE A 11 3.04 2.28 -4.72
N ILE A 12 2.93 1.84 -5.98
CA ILE A 12 2.23 0.60 -6.35
C ILE A 12 2.89 -0.61 -5.68
N LEU A 13 4.22 -0.71 -5.75
CA LEU A 13 4.99 -1.76 -5.09
C LEU A 13 4.79 -1.76 -3.58
N SER A 14 4.79 -0.58 -2.95
CA SER A 14 4.56 -0.44 -1.51
C SER A 14 3.17 -0.90 -1.10
N ILE A 15 2.13 -0.55 -1.87
CA ILE A 15 0.75 -1.01 -1.65
C ILE A 15 0.67 -2.53 -1.76
N LEU A 16 1.29 -3.11 -2.79
CA LEU A 16 1.27 -4.56 -3.03
C LEU A 16 1.97 -5.32 -1.89
N PHE A 17 3.15 -4.87 -1.47
CA PHE A 17 3.87 -5.45 -0.35
C PHE A 17 3.08 -5.34 0.97
N SER A 18 2.51 -4.17 1.25
CA SER A 18 1.72 -3.94 2.47
C SER A 18 0.45 -4.79 2.50
N LEU A 19 -0.16 -5.06 1.34
CA LEU A 19 -1.30 -5.97 1.21
C LEU A 19 -0.92 -7.42 1.48
N VAL A 20 0.12 -7.90 0.79
CA VAL A 20 0.59 -9.29 0.95
C VAL A 20 1.01 -9.53 2.39
N PHE A 21 1.76 -8.60 2.99
CA PHE A 21 2.16 -8.68 4.39
C PHE A 21 0.97 -8.61 5.35
N GLY A 22 0.01 -7.69 5.12
CA GLY A 22 -1.18 -7.55 5.95
C GLY A 22 -2.05 -8.82 5.94
N ILE A 23 -2.31 -9.38 4.76
CA ILE A 23 -3.07 -10.63 4.60
C ILE A 23 -2.31 -11.79 5.25
N TRP A 24 -1.01 -11.91 5.00
CA TRP A 24 -0.19 -12.97 5.59
C TRP A 24 -0.17 -12.90 7.11
N ALA A 25 -0.01 -11.72 7.69
CA ALA A 25 0.01 -11.52 9.14
C ALA A 25 -1.34 -11.84 9.80
N VAL A 26 -2.46 -11.50 9.15
CA VAL A 26 -3.81 -11.85 9.63
C VAL A 26 -4.07 -13.36 9.53
N LEU A 27 -3.61 -14.02 8.46
CA LEU A 27 -3.74 -15.47 8.31
C LEU A 27 -2.85 -16.24 9.30
N ASN A 28 -1.63 -15.74 9.57
CA ASN A 28 -0.68 -16.38 10.47
C ASN A 28 -1.07 -16.26 11.95
N TYR A 29 -1.86 -15.24 12.31
CA TYR A 29 -2.35 -15.05 13.68
C TYR A 29 -3.06 -16.29 14.24
N GLY A 30 -3.84 -17.00 13.42
CA GLY A 30 -4.55 -18.22 13.82
C GLY A 30 -3.63 -19.39 14.23
N SER A 31 -2.35 -19.33 13.85
CA SER A 31 -1.37 -20.40 14.11
C SER A 31 -0.38 -20.07 15.22
N SER A 32 -0.14 -18.79 15.51
CA SER A 32 0.89 -18.34 16.49
C SER A 32 0.34 -17.66 17.74
N GLU A 33 -0.95 -17.30 17.80
CA GLU A 33 -1.60 -16.55 18.90
C GLU A 33 -0.91 -15.23 19.30
N LYS A 34 0.04 -14.76 18.49
CA LYS A 34 0.81 -13.54 18.75
C LYS A 34 -0.02 -12.32 18.37
N THR A 35 -0.57 -11.63 19.38
CA THR A 35 -1.30 -10.37 19.21
C THR A 35 -0.50 -9.32 18.42
N ALA A 36 0.84 -9.34 18.53
CA ALA A 36 1.73 -8.47 17.77
C ALA A 36 1.58 -8.63 16.24
N GLU A 37 1.40 -9.86 15.73
CA GLU A 37 1.24 -10.12 14.30
C GLU A 37 -0.11 -9.60 13.79
N LEU A 38 -1.18 -9.75 14.59
CA LEU A 38 -2.49 -9.19 14.27
C LEU A 38 -2.46 -7.66 14.21
N VAL A 39 -1.83 -7.00 15.19
CA VAL A 39 -1.71 -5.54 15.22
C VAL A 39 -0.90 -5.04 14.03
N LEU A 40 0.22 -5.69 13.72
CA LEU A 40 1.04 -5.36 12.54
C LEU A 40 0.28 -5.59 11.23
N GLY A 41 -0.49 -6.68 11.12
CA GLY A 41 -1.33 -6.96 9.97
C GLY A 41 -2.41 -5.90 9.75
N ILE A 42 -3.10 -5.49 10.82
CA ILE A 42 -4.10 -4.42 10.77
C ILE A 42 -3.47 -3.09 10.36
N ILE A 43 -2.33 -2.71 10.98
CA ILE A 43 -1.60 -1.49 10.62
C ILE A 43 -1.19 -1.53 9.15
N SER A 44 -0.72 -2.68 8.65
CA SER A 44 -0.32 -2.87 7.26
C SER A 44 -1.50 -2.72 6.30
N LEU A 45 -2.68 -3.25 6.65
CA LEU A 45 -3.90 -3.09 5.86
C LEU A 45 -4.39 -1.64 5.85
N VAL A 46 -4.35 -0.96 7.00
CA VAL A 46 -4.65 0.48 7.08
C VAL A 46 -3.65 1.28 6.23
N GLY A 47 -2.36 0.93 6.29
CA GLY A 47 -1.30 1.51 5.47
C GLY A 47 -1.57 1.36 3.98
N THR A 48 -2.03 0.19 3.53
CA THR A 48 -2.47 -0.04 2.15
C THR A 48 -3.59 0.93 1.76
N VAL A 49 -4.64 1.05 2.58
CA VAL A 49 -5.79 1.93 2.29
C VAL A 49 -5.34 3.39 2.17
N VAL A 50 -4.52 3.86 3.12
CA VAL A 50 -3.95 5.21 3.10
C VAL A 50 -3.12 5.45 1.85
N MET A 51 -2.28 4.50 1.46
CA MET A 51 -1.48 4.63 0.24
C MET A 51 -2.30 4.55 -1.04
N SER A 52 -3.36 3.74 -1.09
CA SER A 52 -4.30 3.74 -2.21
C SER A 52 -5.00 5.09 -2.38
N ILE A 53 -5.40 5.73 -1.27
CA ILE A 53 -5.98 7.08 -1.30
C ILE A 53 -4.93 8.11 -1.78
N TYR A 54 -3.70 8.02 -1.29
CA TYR A 54 -2.60 8.87 -1.74
C TYR A 54 -2.33 8.71 -3.24
N LEU A 55 -2.29 7.47 -3.74
CA LEU A 55 -2.12 7.16 -5.16
C LEU A 55 -3.29 7.74 -5.98
N PHE A 56 -4.52 7.64 -5.50
CA PHE A 56 -5.69 8.22 -6.17
C PHE A 56 -5.60 9.75 -6.25
N PHE A 57 -5.21 10.41 -5.15
CA PHE A 57 -4.99 11.87 -5.14
C PHE A 57 -3.84 12.29 -6.04
N PHE A 58 -2.73 11.55 -6.02
CA PHE A 58 -1.60 11.76 -6.90
C PHE A 58 -2.05 11.67 -8.37
N LEU A 59 -2.67 10.56 -8.76
CA LEU A 59 -3.22 10.36 -10.10
C LEU A 59 -4.23 11.46 -10.48
N LYS A 60 -5.15 11.84 -9.57
CA LYS A 60 -6.13 12.92 -9.79
C LYS A 60 -5.45 14.26 -10.04
N LYS A 61 -4.39 14.58 -9.30
CA LYS A 61 -3.60 15.81 -9.47
C LYS A 61 -2.87 15.85 -10.81
N PHE A 62 -2.39 14.71 -11.30
CA PHE A 62 -1.76 14.60 -12.61
C PHE A 62 -2.74 14.40 -13.77
N LYS A 63 -4.00 14.00 -13.51
CA LYS A 63 -5.04 13.80 -14.54
C LYS A 63 -5.40 15.08 -15.29
N HIS A 64 -5.18 16.25 -14.68
CA HIS A 64 -5.38 17.56 -15.33
C HIS A 64 -4.16 18.07 -16.11
N VAL A 65 -3.01 17.39 -16.00
CA VAL A 65 -1.82 17.73 -16.76
C VAL A 65 -1.72 16.71 -17.88
N SER A 66 -2.33 17.05 -19.02
CA SER A 66 -2.16 16.32 -20.28
C SER A 66 -0.66 16.18 -20.54
N TYR A 67 -0.15 14.96 -20.38
CA TYR A 67 1.17 14.56 -20.88
C TYR A 67 1.02 13.71 -22.15
N LEU A 68 -0.14 13.83 -22.80
CA LEU A 68 -0.39 13.46 -24.20
C LEU A 68 -0.74 14.74 -24.95
#